data_AF-D9YM61-F1
#
_entry.id   AF-D9YM61-F1
#
_cell.length_a   1.000
_cell.length_b   1.000
_cell.length_c   1.000
_cell.angle_alpha   90.00
_cell.angle_beta   90.00
_cell.angle_gamma   90.00
#
_symmetry.space_group_name_H-M   'P 1'
#
loop_
_entity.id
_entity.type
_entity.pdbx_description
1 polymer ?
#
loop_
_entity_poly.entity_id
_entity_poly.type
_entity_poly.pdbx_seq_one_letter_code
_entity_poly.pdbx_strand_id
1 'polypeptide(L)'
;IGVYDLKRDAFVPDTVLDDRRLWLKIDYGNYYASKSFFDSKNNRRIIWGWANESDSSSDDVAKGWAGIYAMARTIWLDNDGKQLLQWPVEEVESLRRNEINHQGLELNKGALFEIKGIDTVQADVEIDFELTSIDNAEPFDPSWLLDPEKQCREAGASVHGGVGPFGLVVLASGDMEEHTDVHFRVYKSEQKYMILMCSDIRRSSMRPGLYTPAYGGFFEFDLQKEKKISLRTLIDRSAVESFGGGGRLCIIARVYPVALVDERVHLYAFNNGSTTVRVPQLK
;
A
#
# COMPACT_ATOMS: atom_id res chain seq x y z
N ILE A 1 6.48 -20.11 3.55
CA ILE A 1 6.91 -20.84 2.33
C ILE A 1 7.76 -22.02 2.80
N GLY A 2 7.72 -23.13 2.09
CA GLY A 2 8.38 -24.36 2.52
C GLY A 2 8.05 -25.54 1.63
N VAL A 3 8.56 -26.70 2.02
CA VAL A 3 8.40 -27.97 1.31
C VAL A 3 7.43 -28.87 2.07
N TYR A 4 6.56 -29.56 1.36
CA TYR A 4 5.69 -30.58 1.95
C TYR A 4 6.26 -31.99 1.69
N ASP A 5 6.62 -32.70 2.77
CA ASP A 5 7.08 -34.08 2.75
C ASP A 5 5.87 -35.03 2.75
N LEU A 6 5.55 -35.57 1.57
CA LEU A 6 4.43 -36.49 1.37
C LEU A 6 4.56 -37.81 2.14
N LYS A 7 5.78 -38.27 2.45
CA LYS A 7 5.97 -39.55 3.15
C LYS A 7 5.70 -39.41 4.64
N ARG A 8 6.08 -38.26 5.21
CA ARG A 8 5.91 -37.96 6.63
C ARG A 8 4.61 -37.24 6.94
N ASP A 9 3.90 -36.79 5.91
CA ASP A 9 2.75 -35.89 6.04
C ASP A 9 3.10 -34.64 6.85
N ALA A 10 4.21 -33.98 6.47
CA ALA A 10 4.81 -32.90 7.25
C ALA A 10 5.18 -31.70 6.38
N PHE A 11 4.89 -30.50 6.87
CA PHE A 11 5.37 -29.25 6.28
C PHE A 11 6.71 -28.85 6.91
N VAL A 12 7.72 -28.59 6.07
CA VAL A 12 9.04 -28.12 6.47
C VAL A 12 9.20 -26.69 5.97
N PRO A 13 9.15 -25.67 6.83
CA PRO A 13 9.34 -24.28 6.43
C PRO A 13 10.77 -24.03 5.94
N ASP A 14 10.93 -23.22 4.89
CA ASP A 14 12.27 -22.85 4.40
C ASP A 14 13.01 -21.95 5.39
N THR A 15 12.25 -21.09 6.08
CA THR A 15 12.76 -20.18 7.11
C THR A 15 11.95 -20.38 8.38
N VAL A 16 12.64 -20.58 9.51
CA VAL A 16 12.04 -20.62 10.85
C VAL A 16 12.41 -19.32 11.56
N LEU A 17 11.39 -18.54 11.93
CA LEU A 17 11.54 -17.32 12.71
C LEU A 17 10.73 -17.47 13.99
N ASP A 18 11.40 -17.35 15.14
CA ASP A 18 10.77 -17.50 16.45
C ASP A 18 9.81 -16.34 16.77
N ASP A 19 10.16 -15.14 16.32
CA ASP A 19 9.31 -13.96 16.51
C ASP A 19 8.28 -13.84 15.39
N ARG A 20 7.02 -14.09 15.75
CA ARG A 20 5.87 -13.96 14.83
C ARG A 20 5.72 -12.59 14.18
N ARG A 21 6.30 -11.53 14.76
CA ARG A 21 6.26 -10.18 14.18
C ARG A 21 7.07 -10.09 12.89
N LEU A 22 8.04 -10.98 12.72
CA LEU A 22 8.88 -11.09 11.51
C LEU A 22 8.27 -12.00 10.44
N TRP A 23 7.09 -12.59 10.69
CA TRP A 23 6.44 -13.45 9.70
C TRP A 23 5.87 -12.60 8.55
N LEU A 24 6.00 -13.12 7.34
CA LEU A 24 5.36 -12.53 6.16
C LEU A 24 3.84 -12.57 6.29
N LYS A 25 3.21 -11.47 5.91
CA LYS A 25 1.75 -11.33 5.86
C LYS A 25 1.30 -11.28 4.40
N ILE A 26 0.08 -11.75 4.15
CA ILE A 26 -0.59 -11.56 2.85
C ILE A 26 -0.91 -10.07 2.66
N ASP A 27 -1.29 -9.38 3.71
CA ASP A 27 -1.57 -7.95 3.66
C ASP A 27 -1.22 -7.36 5.03
N TYR A 28 -0.67 -6.15 5.03
CA TYR A 28 -0.18 -5.47 6.22
C TYR A 28 -1.22 -4.49 6.80
N GLY A 29 -2.43 -4.48 6.26
CA GLY A 29 -3.57 -3.68 6.71
C GLY A 29 -4.73 -4.51 7.28
N ASN A 30 -5.96 -4.03 7.05
CA ASN A 30 -7.20 -4.65 7.53
C ASN A 30 -7.64 -5.82 6.63
N TYR A 31 -6.98 -6.96 6.77
CA TYR A 31 -7.21 -8.14 5.93
C TYR A 31 -7.21 -9.43 6.76
N TYR A 32 -8.31 -10.15 6.73
CA TYR A 32 -8.48 -11.33 7.57
C TYR A 32 -9.22 -12.48 6.86
N ALA A 33 -9.20 -13.65 7.50
CA ALA A 33 -9.89 -14.87 7.05
C ALA A 33 -9.61 -15.23 5.58
N SER A 34 -8.38 -14.98 5.12
CA SER A 34 -8.05 -15.11 3.71
C SER A 34 -8.07 -16.57 3.24
N LYS A 35 -8.53 -16.76 2.00
CA LYS A 35 -8.67 -18.09 1.41
C LYS A 35 -8.41 -18.01 -0.08
N SER A 36 -7.65 -18.98 -0.59
CA SER A 36 -7.38 -19.10 -2.02
C SER A 36 -8.06 -20.30 -2.64
N PHE A 37 -8.32 -20.21 -3.94
CA PHE A 37 -8.72 -21.32 -4.79
C PHE A 37 -7.92 -21.30 -6.10
N PHE A 38 -7.89 -22.43 -6.79
CA PHE A 38 -7.26 -22.53 -8.11
C PHE A 38 -8.30 -22.25 -9.19
N ASP A 39 -8.05 -21.23 -10.00
CA ASP A 39 -8.80 -20.92 -11.20
C ASP A 39 -8.19 -21.71 -12.37
N SER A 40 -8.78 -22.87 -12.66
CA SER A 40 -8.30 -23.75 -13.72
C SER A 40 -8.52 -23.20 -15.12
N LYS A 41 -9.41 -22.22 -15.30
CA LYS A 41 -9.69 -21.62 -16.61
C LYS A 41 -8.54 -20.72 -17.04
N ASN A 42 -8.02 -19.91 -16.11
CA ASN A 42 -6.93 -18.97 -16.37
C ASN A 42 -5.57 -19.44 -15.82
N ASN A 43 -5.50 -20.67 -15.29
CA ASN A 43 -4.29 -21.27 -14.73
C ASN A 43 -3.59 -20.38 -13.68
N ARG A 44 -4.37 -19.86 -12.73
CA ARG A 44 -3.88 -18.95 -11.69
C ARG A 44 -4.48 -19.28 -10.33
N ARG A 45 -3.81 -18.89 -9.25
CA ARG A 45 -4.37 -18.96 -7.89
C ARG A 45 -4.95 -17.61 -7.52
N ILE A 46 -6.22 -17.60 -7.15
CA ILE A 46 -6.92 -16.39 -6.69
C ILE A 46 -7.03 -16.45 -5.18
N ILE A 47 -6.74 -15.34 -4.50
CA ILE A 47 -6.95 -15.17 -3.06
C ILE A 47 -8.00 -14.09 -2.80
N TRP A 48 -8.89 -14.39 -1.85
CA TRP A 48 -9.86 -13.47 -1.26
C TRP A 48 -9.52 -13.23 0.21
N GLY A 49 -9.87 -12.06 0.71
CA GLY A 49 -9.79 -11.75 2.14
C GLY A 49 -10.90 -10.80 2.55
N TRP A 50 -11.33 -10.95 3.80
CA TRP A 50 -12.36 -10.11 4.41
C TRP A 50 -11.68 -8.91 5.07
N ALA A 51 -12.16 -7.71 4.77
CA ALA A 51 -11.85 -6.51 5.51
C ALA A 51 -13.07 -6.14 6.35
N ASN A 52 -12.94 -6.25 7.67
CA ASN A 52 -14.02 -5.81 8.57
C ASN A 52 -14.08 -4.29 8.60
N GLU A 53 -15.05 -3.73 9.32
CA GLU A 53 -15.16 -2.28 9.44
C GLU A 53 -14.09 -1.73 10.41
N SER A 54 -13.71 -0.46 10.21
CA SER A 54 -12.88 0.33 11.14
C SER A 54 -13.70 1.46 11.79
N ASP A 55 -15.02 1.45 11.61
CA ASP A 55 -15.96 2.29 12.32
C ASP A 55 -16.60 1.53 13.50
N SER A 56 -17.66 2.08 14.09
CA SER A 56 -18.27 1.49 15.28
C SER A 56 -19.40 0.51 14.94
N SER A 57 -19.67 -0.44 15.84
CA SER A 57 -20.86 -1.31 15.70
C SER A 57 -22.19 -0.55 15.64
N SER A 58 -22.28 0.66 16.21
CA SER A 58 -23.44 1.53 16.04
C SER A 58 -23.53 2.08 14.62
N ASP A 59 -22.39 2.40 13.99
CA ASP A 59 -22.34 2.81 12.59
C ASP A 59 -22.75 1.64 11.69
N ASP A 60 -22.30 0.41 11.95
CA ASP A 60 -22.76 -0.82 11.26
C ASP A 60 -24.28 -0.93 11.25
N VAL A 61 -24.91 -0.79 12.42
CA VAL A 61 -26.37 -0.86 12.56
C VAL A 61 -27.05 0.29 11.83
N ALA A 62 -26.51 1.51 11.94
CA ALA A 62 -27.07 2.70 11.31
C ALA A 62 -26.98 2.65 9.77
N LYS A 63 -25.85 2.20 9.21
CA LYS A 63 -25.66 2.04 7.76
C LYS A 63 -26.33 0.78 7.20
N GLY A 64 -26.66 -0.19 8.06
CA GLY A 64 -27.42 -1.39 7.73
C GLY A 64 -26.60 -2.53 7.12
N TRP A 65 -25.26 -2.45 7.15
CA TRP A 65 -24.35 -3.46 6.62
C TRP A 65 -22.98 -3.35 7.32
N ALA A 66 -22.16 -4.39 7.23
CA ALA A 66 -20.78 -4.38 7.74
C ALA A 66 -19.93 -5.45 7.03
N GLY A 67 -18.68 -5.11 6.73
CA GLY A 67 -17.68 -5.98 6.12
C GLY A 67 -17.72 -5.94 4.60
N ILE A 68 -16.53 -5.93 4.00
CA ILE A 68 -16.34 -6.06 2.54
C ILE A 68 -15.32 -7.17 2.25
N TYR A 69 -15.36 -7.68 1.02
CA TYR A 69 -14.22 -8.42 0.48
C TYR A 69 -13.23 -7.44 -0.13
N ALA A 70 -11.94 -7.63 0.16
CA ALA A 70 -10.88 -7.02 -0.62
C ALA A 70 -10.96 -7.51 -2.08
N MET A 71 -10.46 -6.69 -3.01
CA MET A 71 -10.37 -7.04 -4.43
C MET A 71 -9.68 -8.39 -4.59
N ALA A 72 -10.24 -9.24 -5.46
CA ALA A 72 -9.64 -10.53 -5.77
C ALA A 72 -8.23 -10.32 -6.32
N ARG A 73 -7.27 -11.10 -5.82
CA ARG A 73 -5.85 -10.99 -6.24
C ARG A 73 -5.39 -12.30 -6.83
N THR A 74 -4.62 -12.23 -7.92
CA THR A 74 -3.75 -13.34 -8.30
C THR A 74 -2.60 -13.40 -7.31
N ILE A 75 -2.24 -14.59 -6.82
CA ILE A 75 -1.13 -14.80 -5.87
C ILE A 75 -0.17 -15.87 -6.39
N TRP A 76 1.13 -15.57 -6.36
CA TRP A 76 2.17 -16.47 -6.84
C TRP A 76 3.48 -16.28 -6.05
N LEU A 77 4.43 -17.20 -6.20
CA LEU A 77 5.74 -17.12 -5.55
C LEU A 77 6.64 -16.15 -6.33
N ASP A 78 7.33 -15.23 -5.64
CA ASP A 78 8.35 -14.36 -6.25
C ASP A 78 9.50 -15.22 -6.81
N ASN A 79 10.23 -14.68 -7.79
CA ASN A 79 11.30 -15.38 -8.50
C ASN A 79 12.47 -15.81 -7.59
N ASP A 80 12.66 -15.12 -6.46
CA ASP A 80 13.68 -15.49 -5.47
C ASP A 80 13.21 -16.56 -4.47
N GLY A 81 11.94 -16.95 -4.52
CA GLY A 81 11.33 -17.96 -3.65
C GLY A 81 11.10 -17.51 -2.21
N LYS A 82 11.33 -16.24 -1.86
CA LYS A 82 11.32 -15.77 -0.46
C LYS A 82 9.99 -15.20 0.00
N GLN A 83 9.14 -14.76 -0.92
CA GLN A 83 7.83 -14.16 -0.61
C GLN A 83 6.79 -14.49 -1.68
N LEU A 84 5.52 -14.21 -1.36
CA LEU A 84 4.44 -14.27 -2.34
C LEU A 84 4.17 -12.86 -2.89
N LEU A 85 4.00 -12.77 -4.20
CA LEU A 85 3.52 -11.57 -4.88
C LEU A 85 2.00 -11.64 -5.06
N GLN A 86 1.37 -10.47 -5.03
CA GLN A 86 -0.06 -10.34 -5.25
C GLN A 86 -0.38 -9.17 -6.16
N TRP A 87 -1.33 -9.35 -7.05
CA TRP A 87 -1.82 -8.27 -7.91
C TRP A 87 -3.33 -8.41 -8.11
N PRO A 88 -4.10 -7.31 -8.18
CA PRO A 88 -5.51 -7.37 -8.54
C PRO A 88 -5.71 -8.21 -9.81
N VAL A 89 -6.75 -9.04 -9.83
CA VAL A 89 -7.09 -9.82 -11.03
C VAL A 89 -7.29 -8.89 -12.22
N GLU A 90 -6.78 -9.28 -13.40
CA GLU A 90 -6.80 -8.45 -14.61
C GLU A 90 -8.22 -8.00 -15.01
N GLU A 91 -9.25 -8.77 -14.63
CA GLU A 91 -10.65 -8.42 -14.88
C GLU A 91 -11.06 -7.08 -14.25
N VAL A 92 -10.42 -6.64 -13.16
CA VAL A 92 -10.72 -5.32 -12.55
C VAL A 92 -10.43 -4.19 -13.55
N GLU A 93 -9.49 -4.40 -14.47
CA GLU A 93 -9.08 -3.38 -15.44
C GLU A 93 -10.19 -3.07 -16.45
N SER A 94 -11.17 -3.98 -16.64
CA SER A 94 -12.33 -3.71 -17.49
C SER A 94 -13.28 -2.65 -16.92
N LEU A 95 -13.13 -2.28 -15.64
CA LEU A 95 -13.89 -1.21 -15.00
C LEU A 95 -13.31 0.18 -15.28
N ARG A 96 -12.08 0.25 -15.81
CA ARG A 96 -11.43 1.52 -16.19
C ARG A 96 -12.22 2.21 -17.30
N ARG A 97 -12.39 3.53 -17.18
CA ARG A 97 -13.13 4.35 -18.15
C ARG A 97 -12.24 5.45 -18.70
N ASN A 98 -12.17 6.57 -17.97
CA ASN A 98 -11.41 7.75 -18.37
C ASN A 98 -10.00 7.64 -17.79
N GLU A 99 -9.00 7.38 -18.64
CA GLU A 99 -7.60 7.42 -18.24
C GLU A 99 -7.08 8.86 -18.24
N ILE A 100 -6.42 9.26 -17.17
CA ILE A 100 -5.62 10.49 -17.10
C ILE A 100 -4.17 10.05 -17.01
N ASN A 101 -3.32 10.51 -17.92
CA ASN A 101 -1.92 10.13 -17.96
C ASN A 101 -1.01 11.33 -17.77
N HIS A 102 -0.05 11.22 -16.86
CA HIS A 102 1.04 12.18 -16.70
C HIS A 102 2.39 11.49 -16.83
N GLN A 103 3.33 12.15 -17.52
CA GLN A 103 4.67 11.62 -17.76
C GLN A 103 5.72 12.67 -17.42
N GLY A 104 6.85 12.20 -16.88
CA GLY A 104 8.01 13.03 -16.61
C GLY A 104 7.77 14.11 -15.55
N LEU A 105 6.89 13.88 -14.56
CA LEU A 105 6.74 14.83 -13.46
C LEU A 105 8.00 14.79 -12.59
N GLU A 106 8.44 15.95 -12.12
CA GLU A 106 9.49 16.05 -11.12
C GLU A 106 8.89 16.53 -9.80
N LEU A 107 8.85 15.64 -8.81
CA LEU A 107 8.39 15.94 -7.47
C LEU A 107 9.60 16.35 -6.64
N ASN A 108 9.85 17.67 -6.57
CA ASN A 108 10.85 18.26 -5.69
C ASN A 108 10.39 18.20 -4.22
N LYS A 109 11.29 18.54 -3.28
CA LYS A 109 10.93 18.62 -1.86
C LYS A 109 9.74 19.56 -1.64
N GLY A 110 8.72 19.06 -0.96
CA GLY A 110 7.47 19.78 -0.66
C GLY A 110 6.49 19.84 -1.84
N ALA A 111 6.76 19.15 -2.94
CA ALA A 111 5.85 19.11 -4.07
C ALA A 111 4.55 18.38 -3.70
N LEU A 112 3.43 18.98 -4.11
CA LEU A 112 2.09 18.42 -4.01
C LEU A 112 1.38 18.66 -5.35
N PHE A 113 1.30 17.63 -6.17
CA PHE A 113 0.73 17.66 -7.51
C PHE A 113 -0.68 17.09 -7.50
N GLU A 114 -1.69 17.91 -7.77
CA GLU A 114 -3.09 17.49 -7.80
C GLU A 114 -3.42 16.76 -9.12
N ILE A 115 -4.00 15.57 -8.98
CA ILE A 115 -4.45 14.74 -10.10
C ILE A 115 -5.93 15.04 -10.35
N LYS A 116 -6.23 15.65 -11.49
CA LYS A 116 -7.57 16.14 -11.85
C LYS A 116 -8.18 15.31 -12.97
N GLY A 117 -9.50 15.42 -13.12
CA GLY A 117 -10.21 14.82 -14.26
C GLY A 117 -10.62 13.36 -14.08
N ILE A 118 -10.51 12.82 -12.86
CA ILE A 118 -10.98 11.49 -12.47
C ILE A 118 -12.03 11.57 -11.36
N ASP A 119 -12.77 10.48 -11.17
CA ASP A 119 -13.59 10.28 -9.99
C ASP A 119 -12.70 9.84 -8.82
N THR A 120 -12.33 10.78 -7.95
CA THR A 120 -11.38 10.56 -6.86
C THR A 120 -11.91 9.68 -5.73
N VAL A 121 -13.23 9.41 -5.67
CA VAL A 121 -13.81 8.46 -4.71
C VAL A 121 -13.81 7.03 -5.21
N GLN A 122 -13.63 6.82 -6.51
CA GLN A 122 -13.63 5.50 -7.12
C GLN A 122 -12.66 5.46 -8.32
N ALA A 123 -11.40 5.11 -8.04
CA ALA A 123 -10.30 5.17 -9.01
C ALA A 123 -9.33 4.00 -8.86
N ASP A 124 -8.60 3.72 -9.93
CA ASP A 124 -7.45 2.82 -9.96
C ASP A 124 -6.26 3.65 -10.42
N VAL A 125 -5.30 3.89 -9.53
CA VAL A 125 -4.17 4.80 -9.76
C VAL A 125 -2.89 3.97 -9.80
N GLU A 126 -2.14 4.05 -10.89
CA GLU A 126 -0.81 3.44 -11.01
C GLU A 126 0.24 4.54 -11.18
N ILE A 127 1.24 4.55 -10.30
CA ILE A 127 2.32 5.52 -10.32
C ILE A 127 3.68 4.82 -10.14
N ASP A 128 4.63 5.18 -11.00
CA ASP A 128 6.02 4.75 -10.91
C ASP A 128 6.87 5.88 -10.34
N PHE A 129 7.76 5.57 -9.41
CA PHE A 129 8.73 6.51 -8.86
C PHE A 129 10.16 6.10 -9.24
N GLU A 130 10.89 7.03 -9.85
CA GLU A 130 12.32 6.90 -10.16
C GLU A 130 13.12 7.85 -9.26
N LEU A 131 14.06 7.30 -8.51
CA LEU A 131 14.89 8.06 -7.58
C LEU A 131 16.04 8.74 -8.33
N THR A 132 16.16 10.06 -8.20
CA THR A 132 17.24 10.82 -8.87
C THR A 132 18.62 10.60 -8.23
N SER A 133 18.65 10.33 -6.92
CA SER A 133 19.84 9.95 -6.17
C SER A 133 19.42 9.13 -4.95
N ILE A 134 20.35 8.36 -4.40
CA ILE A 134 20.16 7.59 -3.17
C ILE A 134 21.10 8.03 -2.04
N ASP A 135 21.90 9.08 -2.29
CA ASP A 135 22.95 9.51 -1.38
C ASP A 135 22.40 9.95 -0.03
N ASN A 136 21.21 10.55 -0.05
CA ASN A 136 20.51 11.00 1.16
C ASN A 136 19.72 9.90 1.87
N ALA A 137 19.64 8.66 1.35
CA ALA A 137 18.89 7.60 2.03
C ALA A 137 19.51 7.30 3.41
N GLU A 138 18.65 7.27 4.42
CA GLU A 138 19.02 7.07 5.82
C GLU A 138 19.39 5.60 6.08
N PRO A 139 20.25 5.29 7.06
CA PRO A 139 20.56 3.91 7.40
C PRO A 139 19.31 3.17 7.90
N PHE A 140 19.15 1.93 7.46
CA PHE A 140 18.10 1.04 7.94
C PHE A 140 18.43 0.49 9.33
N ASP A 141 17.48 0.57 10.26
CA ASP A 141 17.56 -0.13 11.55
C ASP A 141 16.71 -1.42 11.48
N PRO A 142 17.32 -2.62 11.58
CA PRO A 142 16.59 -3.89 11.56
C PRO A 142 15.53 -4.04 12.65
N SER A 143 15.63 -3.29 13.76
CA SER A 143 14.61 -3.31 14.82
C SER A 143 13.25 -2.78 14.35
N TRP A 144 13.22 -1.97 13.28
CA TRP A 144 11.97 -1.49 12.69
C TRP A 144 11.13 -2.61 12.06
N LEU A 145 11.73 -3.76 11.72
CA LEU A 145 10.97 -4.93 11.25
C LEU A 145 10.02 -5.50 12.32
N LEU A 146 10.30 -5.23 13.60
CA LEU A 146 9.49 -5.72 14.71
C LEU A 146 8.20 -4.90 14.89
N ASP A 147 8.17 -3.65 14.41
CA ASP A 147 6.99 -2.77 14.47
C ASP A 147 7.01 -1.74 13.32
N PRO A 148 6.74 -2.16 12.07
CA PRO A 148 6.71 -1.24 10.93
C PRO A 148 5.60 -0.19 11.04
N GLU A 149 4.50 -0.52 11.72
CA GLU A 149 3.39 0.40 11.98
C GLU A 149 3.84 1.58 12.86
N LYS A 150 4.65 1.31 13.90
CA LYS A 150 5.30 2.37 14.69
C LYS A 150 6.19 3.24 13.81
N GLN A 151 6.98 2.64 12.93
CA GLN A 151 7.82 3.42 12.03
C GLN A 151 6.99 4.31 11.10
N CYS A 152 5.84 3.84 10.57
CA CYS A 152 4.93 4.69 9.81
C CYS A 152 4.30 5.82 10.65
N ARG A 153 4.10 5.62 11.96
CA ARG A 153 3.62 6.68 12.86
C ARG A 153 4.68 7.75 13.11
N GLU A 154 5.92 7.33 13.33
CA GLU A 154 7.06 8.19 13.69
C GLU A 154 7.68 8.88 12.47
N ALA A 155 7.68 8.20 11.32
CA ALA A 155 8.20 8.67 10.04
C ALA A 155 7.06 8.86 9.02
N GLY A 156 5.96 9.49 9.43
CA GLY A 156 4.79 9.74 8.57
C GLY A 156 5.04 10.73 7.43
N ALA A 157 3.99 11.03 6.64
CA ALA A 157 4.08 11.86 5.43
C ALA A 157 4.54 13.32 5.68
N SER A 158 4.26 13.87 6.86
CA SER A 158 4.66 15.23 7.26
C SER A 158 6.10 15.32 7.80
N VAL A 159 6.73 14.18 8.11
CA VAL A 159 8.09 14.15 8.66
C VAL A 159 9.08 14.16 7.50
N HIS A 160 9.93 15.18 7.40
CA HIS A 160 10.93 15.20 6.33
C HIS A 160 11.94 14.06 6.49
N GLY A 161 12.37 13.49 5.37
CA GLY A 161 13.41 12.46 5.31
C GLY A 161 14.42 12.73 4.20
N GLY A 162 15.38 11.82 4.07
CA GLY A 162 16.34 11.84 2.97
C GLY A 162 15.71 11.49 1.64
N VAL A 163 15.29 10.22 1.49
CA VAL A 163 14.58 9.69 0.33
C VAL A 163 13.19 9.23 0.78
N GLY A 164 12.20 10.08 0.52
CA GLY A 164 10.86 9.95 1.08
C GLY A 164 10.64 10.81 2.34
N PRO A 165 9.37 10.99 2.73
CA PRO A 165 8.20 10.30 2.20
C PRO A 165 7.77 10.86 0.84
N PHE A 166 7.49 9.98 -0.12
CA PHE A 166 6.89 10.30 -1.42
C PHE A 166 5.82 9.26 -1.76
N GLY A 167 4.76 9.65 -2.46
CA GLY A 167 3.63 8.77 -2.66
C GLY A 167 2.38 9.50 -3.14
N LEU A 168 1.23 9.00 -2.68
CA LEU A 168 -0.09 9.54 -2.95
C LEU A 168 -0.76 10.03 -1.67
N VAL A 169 -1.53 11.11 -1.79
CA VAL A 169 -2.54 11.52 -0.81
C VAL A 169 -3.89 11.28 -1.45
N VAL A 170 -4.70 10.39 -0.88
CA VAL A 170 -5.99 9.96 -1.43
C VAL A 170 -7.13 10.37 -0.51
N LEU A 171 -8.33 10.51 -1.09
CA LEU A 171 -9.56 10.87 -0.36
C LEU A 171 -9.37 12.12 0.52
N ALA A 172 -8.68 13.12 0.00
CA ALA A 172 -8.32 14.33 0.73
C ALA A 172 -9.42 15.40 0.65
N SER A 173 -9.77 16.05 1.76
CA SER A 173 -10.64 17.24 1.78
C SER A 173 -9.92 18.45 1.14
N GLY A 174 -10.68 19.45 0.71
CA GLY A 174 -10.11 20.62 0.04
C GLY A 174 -9.16 21.45 0.92
N ASP A 175 -9.35 21.38 2.25
CA ASP A 175 -8.52 22.01 3.27
C ASP A 175 -7.42 21.10 3.84
N MET A 176 -7.33 19.84 3.39
CA MET A 176 -6.41 18.81 3.88
C MET A 176 -6.54 18.50 5.39
N GLU A 177 -7.69 18.77 6.00
CA GLU A 177 -7.99 18.30 7.36
C GLU A 177 -8.25 16.78 7.39
N GLU A 178 -8.88 16.25 6.35
CA GLU A 178 -9.06 14.81 6.14
C GLU A 178 -8.23 14.34 4.95
N HIS A 179 -7.42 13.30 5.12
CA HIS A 179 -6.69 12.66 4.03
C HIS A 179 -6.11 11.29 4.44
N THR A 180 -5.83 10.45 3.44
CA THR A 180 -5.12 9.17 3.61
C THR A 180 -3.80 9.20 2.85
N ASP A 181 -2.69 8.93 3.53
CA ASP A 181 -1.35 9.00 2.92
C ASP A 181 -0.83 7.59 2.61
N VAL A 182 -0.58 7.30 1.34
CA VAL A 182 0.07 6.07 0.88
C VAL A 182 1.45 6.43 0.35
N HIS A 183 2.51 6.07 1.06
CA HIS A 183 3.85 6.58 0.74
C HIS A 183 4.97 5.58 1.00
N PHE A 184 6.11 5.88 0.39
CA PHE A 184 7.35 5.15 0.58
C PHE A 184 8.42 5.97 1.28
N ARG A 185 9.31 5.26 1.99
CA ARG A 185 10.64 5.74 2.36
C ARG A 185 11.69 4.72 1.97
N VAL A 186 12.89 5.19 1.66
CA VAL A 186 13.99 4.35 1.22
C VAL A 186 15.15 4.44 2.20
N TYR A 187 15.57 3.30 2.71
CA TYR A 187 16.67 3.17 3.66
C TYR A 187 17.82 2.34 3.07
N LYS A 188 19.05 2.66 3.46
CA LYS A 188 20.26 1.91 3.10
C LYS A 188 20.41 0.70 4.01
N SER A 189 20.50 -0.49 3.42
CA SER A 189 20.91 -1.73 4.10
C SER A 189 22.24 -2.22 3.49
N GLU A 190 22.90 -3.19 4.14
CA GLU A 190 24.29 -3.58 3.83
C GLU A 190 24.54 -3.88 2.34
N GLN A 191 23.61 -4.56 1.67
CA GLN A 191 23.76 -5.01 0.28
C GLN A 191 22.62 -4.56 -0.65
N LYS A 192 21.57 -3.97 -0.10
CA LYS A 192 20.32 -3.61 -0.81
C LYS A 192 19.68 -2.37 -0.17
N TYR A 193 18.56 -1.93 -0.72
CA TYR A 193 17.71 -0.92 -0.10
C TYR A 193 16.51 -1.58 0.57
N MET A 194 16.11 -1.02 1.70
CA MET A 194 14.86 -1.38 2.38
C MET A 194 13.84 -0.30 2.12
N ILE A 195 12.72 -0.69 1.51
CA ILE A 195 11.60 0.21 1.24
C ILE A 195 10.58 0.01 2.35
N LEU A 196 10.31 1.07 3.08
CA LEU A 196 9.12 1.16 3.93
C LEU A 196 7.97 1.62 3.05
N MET A 197 6.85 0.91 3.10
CA MET A 197 5.58 1.38 2.57
C MET A 197 4.62 1.60 3.73
N CYS A 198 3.95 2.75 3.73
CA CYS A 198 2.98 3.14 4.75
C CYS A 198 1.63 3.44 4.11
N SER A 199 0.56 3.05 4.80
CA SER A 199 -0.79 3.59 4.61
C SER A 199 -1.20 4.22 5.93
N ASP A 200 -1.02 5.54 6.04
CA ASP A 200 -1.31 6.31 7.24
C ASP A 200 -2.73 6.87 7.14
N ILE A 201 -3.64 6.31 7.94
CA ILE A 201 -5.04 6.72 7.98
C ILE A 201 -5.39 7.51 9.24
N ARG A 202 -4.40 7.95 10.04
CA ARG A 202 -4.63 8.72 11.28
C ARG A 202 -5.38 10.02 11.07
N ARG A 203 -5.31 10.59 9.87
CA ARG A 203 -6.04 11.80 9.45
C ARG A 203 -7.13 11.52 8.43
N SER A 204 -7.52 10.26 8.25
CA SER A 204 -8.50 9.88 7.23
C SER A 204 -9.93 10.33 7.53
N SER A 205 -10.22 10.80 8.74
CA SER A 205 -11.53 11.28 9.14
C SER A 205 -11.43 12.18 10.37
N MET A 206 -12.28 13.20 10.42
CA MET A 206 -12.51 14.05 11.59
C MET A 206 -13.57 13.45 12.54
N ARG A 207 -14.24 12.36 12.15
CA ARG A 207 -15.24 11.69 12.98
C ARG A 207 -14.55 10.99 14.16
N PRO A 208 -14.92 11.30 15.42
CA PRO A 208 -14.34 10.64 16.58
C PRO A 208 -14.79 9.18 16.69
N GLY A 209 -14.00 8.36 17.38
CA GLY A 209 -14.34 6.97 17.69
C GLY A 209 -14.03 5.96 16.58
N LEU A 210 -13.36 6.38 15.51
CA LEU A 210 -12.87 5.49 14.46
C LEU A 210 -11.51 4.88 14.80
N TYR A 211 -11.30 3.67 14.31
CA TYR A 211 -9.98 3.03 14.36
C TYR A 211 -9.15 3.46 13.16
N THR A 212 -8.25 4.42 13.39
CA THR A 212 -7.43 5.06 12.36
C THR A 212 -5.93 4.85 12.60
N PRO A 213 -5.41 3.61 12.45
CA PRO A 213 -3.98 3.32 12.63
C PRO A 213 -3.10 3.88 11.50
N ALA A 214 -1.79 3.68 11.60
CA ALA A 214 -0.89 3.76 10.45
C ALA A 214 -0.38 2.35 10.17
N TYR A 215 -0.76 1.79 9.03
CA TYR A 215 -0.29 0.48 8.58
C TYR A 215 1.05 0.61 7.88
N GLY A 216 1.86 -0.44 7.94
CA GLY A 216 3.13 -0.45 7.24
C GLY A 216 3.80 -1.79 7.17
N GLY A 217 4.79 -1.86 6.29
CA GLY A 217 5.72 -2.97 6.22
C GLY A 217 6.91 -2.64 5.34
N PHE A 218 7.84 -3.57 5.28
CA PHE A 218 9.08 -3.43 4.54
C PHE A 218 9.20 -4.47 3.43
N PHE A 219 9.85 -4.09 2.34
CA PHE A 219 10.35 -5.03 1.33
C PHE A 219 11.75 -4.62 0.86
N GLU A 220 12.53 -5.61 0.46
CA GLU A 220 13.84 -5.38 -0.16
C GLU A 220 13.66 -4.85 -1.59
N PHE A 221 14.53 -3.94 -2.01
CA PHE A 221 14.54 -3.39 -3.35
C PHE A 221 15.96 -3.31 -3.91
N ASP A 222 16.13 -3.82 -5.12
CA ASP A 222 17.39 -3.79 -5.87
C ASP A 222 17.32 -2.66 -6.91
N LEU A 223 17.81 -1.47 -6.53
CA LEU A 223 17.79 -0.28 -7.38
C LEU A 223 18.49 -0.51 -8.74
N GLN A 224 19.52 -1.36 -8.80
CA GLN A 224 20.26 -1.64 -10.03
C GLN A 224 19.45 -2.47 -11.02
N LYS A 225 18.58 -3.36 -10.52
CA LYS A 225 17.74 -4.23 -11.35
C LYS A 225 16.38 -3.61 -11.65
N GLU A 226 15.74 -3.02 -10.64
CA GLU A 226 14.33 -2.66 -10.69
C GLU A 226 14.10 -1.23 -11.20
N LYS A 227 15.05 -0.32 -10.98
CA LYS A 227 15.10 1.10 -11.40
C LYS A 227 13.96 2.00 -10.90
N LYS A 228 12.76 1.47 -10.69
CA LYS A 228 11.55 2.19 -10.31
C LYS A 228 10.84 1.49 -9.16
N ILE A 229 10.24 2.27 -8.28
CA ILE A 229 9.36 1.78 -7.21
C ILE A 229 7.93 2.04 -7.68
N SER A 230 7.18 0.98 -7.98
CA SER A 230 5.78 1.08 -8.40
C SER A 230 4.82 1.10 -7.22
N LEU A 231 3.74 1.84 -7.36
CA LEU A 231 2.58 1.83 -6.47
C LEU A 231 1.32 1.79 -7.32
N ARG A 232 0.47 0.79 -7.06
CA ARG A 232 -0.92 0.79 -7.52
C ARG A 232 -1.84 0.97 -6.33
N THR A 233 -2.83 1.86 -6.44
CA THR A 233 -3.81 2.09 -5.38
C THR A 233 -5.22 2.04 -5.95
N LEU A 234 -6.00 1.07 -5.51
CA LEU A 234 -7.45 1.01 -5.75
C LEU A 234 -8.15 1.82 -4.66
N ILE A 235 -8.96 2.79 -5.08
CA ILE A 235 -9.76 3.64 -4.21
C ILE A 235 -11.20 3.28 -4.50
N ASP A 236 -11.94 2.84 -3.48
CA ASP A 236 -13.38 2.58 -3.58
C ASP A 236 -14.08 3.02 -2.29
N ARG A 237 -14.43 4.31 -2.28
CA ARG A 237 -15.18 4.99 -1.22
C ARG A 237 -14.53 4.83 0.17
N SER A 238 -14.89 3.78 0.89
CA SER A 238 -14.43 3.50 2.26
C SER A 238 -13.25 2.52 2.31
N ALA A 239 -12.70 2.12 1.18
CA ALA A 239 -11.59 1.19 1.06
C ALA A 239 -10.49 1.76 0.16
N VAL A 240 -9.25 1.61 0.62
CA VAL A 240 -8.03 1.93 -0.13
C VAL A 240 -7.13 0.70 -0.12
N GLU A 241 -6.90 0.10 -1.27
CA GLU A 241 -5.99 -1.06 -1.42
C GLU A 241 -4.74 -0.63 -2.18
N SER A 242 -3.59 -0.70 -1.52
CA SER A 242 -2.31 -0.25 -2.03
C SER A 242 -1.36 -1.43 -2.26
N PHE A 243 -0.74 -1.49 -3.44
CA PHE A 243 0.14 -2.54 -3.91
C PHE A 243 1.50 -1.92 -4.28
N GLY A 244 2.48 -2.08 -3.38
CA GLY A 244 3.83 -1.55 -3.56
C GLY A 244 4.80 -2.55 -4.17
N GLY A 245 5.73 -2.05 -4.98
CA GLY A 245 6.85 -2.83 -5.51
C GLY A 245 6.41 -4.02 -6.35
N GLY A 246 5.38 -3.83 -7.19
CA GLY A 246 4.81 -4.90 -8.03
C GLY A 246 4.06 -5.98 -7.25
N GLY A 247 3.51 -5.64 -6.08
CA GLY A 247 2.72 -6.58 -5.27
C GLY A 247 3.49 -7.33 -4.19
N ARG A 248 4.75 -6.94 -3.93
CA ARG A 248 5.56 -7.46 -2.80
C ARG A 248 4.97 -7.07 -1.45
N LEU A 249 4.35 -5.90 -1.40
CA LEU A 249 3.70 -5.41 -0.20
C LEU A 249 2.31 -4.88 -0.53
N CYS A 250 1.31 -5.45 0.15
CA CYS A 250 -0.09 -5.06 0.01
C CYS A 250 -0.61 -4.49 1.33
N ILE A 251 -1.37 -3.40 1.26
CA ILE A 251 -2.05 -2.81 2.42
C ILE A 251 -3.47 -2.45 2.01
N ILE A 252 -4.48 -3.04 2.64
CA ILE A 252 -5.85 -2.53 2.61
C ILE A 252 -6.14 -1.70 3.85
N ALA A 253 -6.72 -0.52 3.66
CA ALA A 253 -7.17 0.35 4.73
C ALA A 253 -8.66 0.66 4.57
N ARG A 254 -9.36 0.77 5.70
CA ARG A 254 -10.76 1.21 5.77
C ARG A 254 -10.80 2.62 6.32
N VAL A 255 -11.48 3.52 5.60
CA VAL A 255 -11.50 4.96 5.88
C VAL A 255 -12.91 5.51 5.75
N TYR A 256 -13.25 6.52 6.56
CA TYR A 256 -14.60 7.11 6.59
C TYR A 256 -14.53 8.64 6.72
N PRO A 257 -13.89 9.36 5.77
CA PRO A 257 -13.86 10.81 5.79
C PRO A 257 -15.27 11.39 5.69
N VAL A 258 -15.53 12.44 6.47
CA VAL A 258 -16.79 13.19 6.45
C VAL A 258 -16.94 13.95 5.13
N ALA A 259 -15.83 14.41 4.55
CA ALA A 259 -15.76 15.11 3.28
C ALA A 259 -16.37 14.32 2.10
N LEU A 260 -16.49 12.98 2.19
CA LEU A 260 -17.18 12.19 1.15
C LEU A 260 -18.67 12.49 1.02
N VAL A 261 -19.28 13.05 2.07
CA VAL A 261 -20.72 13.38 2.09
C VAL A 261 -20.96 14.79 1.56
N ASP A 262 -20.07 15.73 1.90
CA ASP A 262 -20.32 17.17 1.76
C ASP A 262 -19.43 17.88 0.74
N GLU A 263 -18.30 17.29 0.35
CA GLU A 263 -17.30 17.91 -0.52
C GLU A 263 -16.80 17.00 -1.65
N ARG A 264 -16.11 17.60 -2.63
CA ARG A 264 -15.31 16.82 -3.57
C ARG A 264 -13.98 16.49 -2.88
N VAL A 265 -13.69 15.22 -2.72
CA VAL A 265 -12.35 14.79 -2.28
C VAL A 265 -11.36 14.89 -3.43
N HIS A 266 -10.09 15.01 -3.09
CA HIS A 266 -9.00 15.24 -4.01
C HIS A 266 -7.98 14.09 -3.95
N LEU A 267 -7.17 14.01 -5.00
CA LEU A 267 -6.08 13.05 -5.12
C LEU A 267 -4.80 13.81 -5.50
N TYR A 268 -3.69 13.50 -4.83
CA TYR A 268 -2.40 14.13 -5.07
C TYR A 268 -1.27 13.11 -5.16
N ALA A 269 -0.26 13.41 -5.97
CA ALA A 269 1.07 12.85 -5.85
C ALA A 269 1.97 13.83 -5.10
N PHE A 270 2.81 13.36 -4.18
CA PHE A 270 3.62 14.24 -3.34
C PHE A 270 5.05 13.72 -3.13
N ASN A 271 5.93 14.64 -2.76
CA ASN A 271 7.25 14.32 -2.22
C ASN A 271 7.61 15.32 -1.11
N ASN A 272 7.82 14.82 0.11
CA ASN A 272 8.26 15.60 1.25
C ASN A 272 9.69 15.23 1.72
N GLY A 273 10.36 14.34 0.98
CA GLY A 273 11.77 14.01 1.13
C GLY A 273 12.69 15.05 0.51
N SER A 274 13.97 15.01 0.89
CA SER A 274 14.98 15.96 0.41
C SER A 274 15.45 15.67 -1.01
N THR A 275 15.44 14.40 -1.41
CA THR A 275 15.77 13.96 -2.77
C THR A 275 14.56 14.14 -3.71
N THR A 276 14.78 14.74 -4.88
CA THR A 276 13.78 14.83 -5.95
C THR A 276 13.42 13.43 -6.48
N VAL A 277 12.14 13.18 -6.69
CA VAL A 277 11.65 11.92 -7.26
C VAL A 277 11.01 12.22 -8.61
N ARG A 278 11.39 11.46 -9.63
CA ARG A 278 10.77 11.54 -10.95
C ARG A 278 9.61 10.57 -11.03
N VAL A 279 8.53 11.00 -11.66
CA VAL A 279 7.38 10.16 -11.99
C VAL A 279 7.37 9.99 -13.51
N PRO A 280 8.05 8.95 -14.04
CA PRO A 280 8.05 8.69 -15.48
C PRO A 280 6.66 8.38 -16.00
N GLN A 281 5.80 7.77 -15.18
CA GLN A 281 4.43 7.42 -15.53
C GLN A 281 3.52 7.51 -14.32
N LEU A 282 2.38 8.13 -14.54
CA LEU A 282 1.20 8.14 -13.69
C LEU A 282 0.00 7.92 -14.59
N LYS A 283 -0.85 6.95 -14.29
CA LYS A 283 -2.10 6.66 -15.02
C LYS A 283 -3.23 6.25 -14.10
#